data_AF-A0A834AC32-F1
#
_entry.id   AF-A0A834AC32-F1
#
_cell.length_a   1.000
_cell.length_b   1.000
_cell.length_c   1.000
_cell.angle_alpha   90.00
_cell.angle_beta   90.00
_cell.angle_gamma   90.00
#
_symmetry.space_group_name_H-M   'P 1'
#
loop_
_entity.id
_entity.type
_entity.pdbx_description
1 polymer ?
#
loop_
_entity_poly.entity_id
_entity_poly.type
_entity_poly.pdbx_seq_one_letter_code
_entity_poly.pdbx_strand_id
1 'polypeptide(L)'
;MGHAVLAINGMDVNGKYTADGKEVLEYLGNPANYPVSIRFGRPRLTSNEKLMLASMFHSLFAIGSQLSPEQGSSGIEVLETDTFKLHCFQTLTGIKFVVLADPRQAGIDSLLRKIYEIYSDFALKNPFYSLEMPIRCELFDQNMKLALEVAEKAGTYGPGS
;
A
#
# COMPACT_ATOMS: atom_id res chain seq x y z
N MET A 1 0.67 -13.82 15.76
CA MET A 1 0.05 -12.60 16.31
C MET A 1 -0.25 -11.65 15.15
N GLY A 2 -1.45 -11.04 15.07
CA GLY A 2 -1.83 -10.11 13.99
C GLY A 2 -2.77 -10.66 12.89
N HIS A 3 -3.27 -11.90 13.04
CA HIS A 3 -4.32 -12.42 12.16
C HIS A 3 -5.71 -12.05 12.71
N ALA A 4 -6.63 -11.74 11.81
CA ALA A 4 -8.04 -11.57 12.11
C ALA A 4 -8.82 -12.84 11.75
N VAL A 5 -9.97 -13.05 12.40
CA VAL A 5 -10.95 -14.06 11.98
C VAL A 5 -11.55 -13.58 10.66
N LEU A 6 -11.51 -14.42 9.63
CA LEU A 6 -12.08 -14.15 8.31
C LEU A 6 -13.38 -14.92 8.08
N ALA A 7 -13.48 -16.14 8.61
CA ALA A 7 -14.67 -16.97 8.48
C ALA A 7 -14.84 -17.92 9.66
N ILE A 8 -16.09 -18.29 9.94
CA ILE A 8 -16.49 -19.31 10.91
C ILE A 8 -17.40 -20.32 10.20
N ASN A 9 -17.07 -21.61 10.30
CA ASN A 9 -17.79 -22.70 9.64
C ASN A 9 -18.01 -22.50 8.13
N GLY A 10 -17.01 -21.90 7.46
CA GLY A 10 -17.06 -21.59 6.03
C GLY A 10 -17.82 -20.31 5.67
N MET A 11 -18.44 -19.63 6.64
CA MET A 11 -19.13 -18.35 6.42
C MET A 11 -18.24 -17.17 6.79
N ASP A 12 -18.12 -16.21 5.90
CA ASP A 12 -17.31 -15.01 6.15
C ASP A 12 -17.90 -14.17 7.31
N VAL A 13 -17.02 -13.67 8.17
CA VAL A 13 -17.41 -12.77 9.26
C VAL A 13 -17.46 -11.33 8.78
N ASN A 14 -18.37 -10.53 9.35
CA ASN A 14 -18.47 -9.11 9.10
C ASN A 14 -17.81 -8.33 10.25
N GLY A 15 -16.49 -8.12 10.13
CA GLY A 15 -15.70 -7.45 11.16
C GLY A 15 -15.70 -8.25 12.46
N LYS A 16 -16.42 -7.77 13.47
CA LYS A 16 -16.53 -8.43 14.79
C LYS A 16 -17.74 -9.37 14.91
N TYR A 17 -18.56 -9.45 13.88
CA TYR A 17 -19.83 -10.19 13.91
C TYR A 17 -19.77 -11.39 12.97
N THR A 18 -20.43 -12.47 13.37
CA THR A 18 -20.69 -13.64 12.53
C THR A 18 -21.68 -13.30 11.42
N ALA A 19 -21.86 -14.20 10.44
CA ALA A 19 -22.85 -14.03 9.38
C ALA A 19 -24.29 -13.94 9.91
N ASP A 20 -24.58 -14.57 11.06
CA ASP A 20 -25.87 -14.49 11.78
C ASP A 20 -25.98 -13.29 12.73
N GLY A 21 -25.01 -12.37 12.72
CA GLY A 21 -25.07 -11.10 13.45
C GLY A 21 -24.71 -11.21 14.94
N LYS A 22 -24.26 -12.37 15.42
CA LYS A 22 -23.74 -12.53 16.79
C LYS A 22 -22.32 -12.02 16.87
N GLU A 23 -21.89 -11.55 18.03
CA GLU A 23 -20.49 -11.20 18.20
C GLU A 23 -19.63 -12.47 18.10
N VAL A 24 -18.53 -12.40 17.34
CA VAL A 24 -17.62 -13.55 17.13
C VAL A 24 -17.10 -14.08 18.46
N LEU A 25 -16.72 -13.19 19.39
CA LEU A 25 -16.20 -13.59 20.69
C LEU A 25 -17.26 -14.27 21.55
N GLU A 26 -18.51 -13.80 21.48
CA GLU A 26 -19.64 -14.43 22.18
C GLU A 26 -19.95 -15.81 21.59
N TYR A 27 -19.98 -15.92 20.26
CA TYR A 27 -20.18 -17.20 19.56
C TYR A 27 -19.11 -18.23 19.94
N LEU A 28 -17.84 -17.82 19.94
CA LEU A 28 -16.72 -18.70 20.33
C LEU A 28 -16.67 -18.97 21.83
N GLY A 29 -17.23 -18.10 22.65
CA GLY A 29 -17.31 -18.28 24.11
C GLY A 29 -18.32 -19.35 24.55
N ASN A 30 -19.26 -19.74 23.69
CA ASN A 30 -20.28 -20.74 24.01
C ASN A 30 -19.82 -22.17 23.62
N PRO A 31 -19.59 -23.07 24.60
CA PRO A 31 -19.14 -24.45 24.34
C PRO A 31 -20.10 -25.26 23.47
N ALA A 32 -21.40 -24.92 23.43
CA ALA A 32 -22.39 -25.60 22.61
C ALA A 32 -22.18 -25.40 21.09
N ASN A 33 -21.39 -24.41 20.69
CA ASN A 33 -21.08 -24.14 19.28
C ASN A 33 -19.91 -24.97 18.73
N TYR A 34 -19.32 -25.85 19.56
CA TYR A 34 -18.21 -26.72 19.16
C TYR A 34 -18.70 -28.10 18.68
N PRO A 35 -18.04 -28.72 17.68
CA PRO A 35 -16.81 -28.28 17.01
C PRO A 35 -17.03 -27.11 16.03
N VAL A 36 -16.08 -26.18 16.02
CA VAL A 36 -16.09 -24.98 15.15
C VAL A 36 -14.86 -24.95 14.25
N SER A 37 -15.06 -24.57 12.99
CA SER A 37 -13.98 -24.30 12.03
C SER A 37 -13.76 -22.80 11.92
N ILE A 38 -12.52 -22.34 12.05
CA ILE A 38 -12.17 -20.91 12.00
C ILE A 38 -11.08 -20.69 10.95
N ARG A 39 -11.32 -19.74 10.04
CA ARG A 39 -10.32 -19.29 9.08
C ARG A 39 -9.71 -17.98 9.55
N PHE A 40 -8.40 -17.97 9.70
CA PHE A 40 -7.62 -16.78 10.05
C PHE A 40 -6.90 -16.21 8.83
N GLY A 41 -6.66 -14.90 8.81
CA GLY A 41 -5.91 -14.25 7.74
C GLY A 41 -5.45 -12.85 8.10
N ARG A 42 -4.59 -12.25 7.26
CA ARG A 42 -4.19 -10.86 7.44
C ARG A 42 -5.39 -9.95 7.12
N PRO A 43 -5.75 -9.01 8.01
CA PRO A 43 -6.82 -8.06 7.72
C PRO A 43 -6.45 -7.21 6.50
N ARG A 44 -7.46 -6.87 5.69
CA ARG A 44 -7.28 -5.93 4.58
C ARG A 44 -7.33 -4.50 5.12
N LEU A 45 -6.43 -3.65 4.64
CA LEU A 45 -6.44 -2.23 4.97
C LEU A 45 -7.69 -1.56 4.40
N THR A 46 -8.43 -0.89 5.28
CA THR A 46 -9.55 -0.01 4.93
C THR A 46 -9.07 1.28 4.26
N SER A 47 -9.96 2.00 3.58
CA SER A 47 -9.62 3.28 2.96
C SER A 47 -9.08 4.32 3.96
N ASN A 48 -9.64 4.37 5.17
CA ASN A 48 -9.20 5.28 6.22
C ASN A 48 -7.80 4.94 6.74
N GLU A 49 -7.51 3.64 6.92
CA GLU A 49 -6.16 3.21 7.32
C GLU A 49 -5.12 3.56 6.26
N LYS A 50 -5.45 3.43 4.97
CA LYS A 50 -4.56 3.86 3.88
C LYS A 50 -4.27 5.37 3.94
N LEU A 51 -5.28 6.21 4.18
CA LEU A 51 -5.11 7.66 4.33
C LEU A 51 -4.25 8.00 5.56
N MET A 52 -4.48 7.32 6.67
CA MET A 52 -3.70 7.48 7.89
C MET A 52 -2.23 7.11 7.65
N LEU A 53 -1.96 5.95 7.04
CA LEU A 53 -0.60 5.50 6.73
C LEU A 53 0.12 6.44 5.76
N ALA A 54 -0.57 6.96 4.73
CA ALA A 54 0.00 7.94 3.81
C ALA A 54 0.38 9.24 4.53
N SER A 55 -0.47 9.72 5.44
CA SER A 55 -0.22 10.93 6.24
C SER A 55 0.94 10.72 7.22
N MET A 56 1.02 9.55 7.85
CA MET A 56 2.15 9.19 8.71
C MET A 56 3.46 9.17 7.93
N PHE A 57 3.46 8.56 6.74
CA PHE A 57 4.65 8.55 5.88
C PHE A 57 5.09 9.96 5.47
N HIS A 58 4.14 10.86 5.18
CA HIS A 58 4.47 12.26 4.87
C HIS A 58 5.22 12.94 6.02
N SER A 59 4.77 12.75 7.26
CA SER A 59 5.46 13.29 8.45
C SER A 59 6.84 12.66 8.64
N LEU A 60 6.96 11.33 8.51
CA LEU A 60 8.24 10.63 8.61
C LEU A 60 9.24 11.10 7.55
N PHE A 61 8.77 11.33 6.32
CA PHE A 61 9.58 11.86 5.23
C PHE A 61 10.20 13.22 5.60
N ALA A 62 9.41 14.14 6.15
CA ALA A 62 9.87 15.46 6.54
C ALA A 62 10.86 15.39 7.73
N ILE A 63 10.56 14.55 8.73
CA ILE A 63 11.45 14.31 9.87
C ILE A 63 12.80 13.76 9.40
N GLY A 64 12.80 12.81 8.46
CA GLY A 64 14.02 12.23 7.90
C GLY A 64 14.92 13.27 7.24
N SER A 65 14.34 14.25 6.52
CA SER A 65 15.09 15.36 5.93
C SER A 65 15.61 16.33 6.99
N GLN A 66 14.79 16.69 8.00
CA GLN A 66 15.16 17.64 9.05
C GLN A 66 16.23 17.12 10.01
N LEU A 67 16.22 15.83 10.30
CA LEU A 67 17.19 15.18 11.19
C LEU A 67 18.44 14.69 10.46
N SER A 68 18.54 14.93 9.15
CA SER A 68 19.67 14.46 8.37
C SER A 68 20.96 15.16 8.81
N PRO A 69 22.06 14.41 9.02
CA PRO A 69 23.36 15.00 9.32
C PRO A 69 24.02 15.65 8.10
N GLU A 70 23.55 15.32 6.88
CA GLU A 70 24.09 15.82 5.62
C GLU A 70 23.31 17.03 5.10
N GLN A 71 24.02 18.04 4.60
CA GLN A 71 23.39 19.21 3.99
C GLN A 71 22.76 18.85 2.65
N GLY A 72 21.57 19.41 2.37
CA GLY A 72 20.86 19.15 1.12
C GLY A 72 20.23 17.76 1.02
N SER A 73 20.10 17.04 2.15
CA SER A 73 19.41 15.76 2.21
C SER A 73 17.95 15.89 1.80
N SER A 74 17.50 15.00 0.91
CA SER A 74 16.09 14.75 0.68
C SER A 74 15.44 14.08 1.90
N GLY A 75 14.13 13.84 1.84
CA GLY A 75 13.44 13.00 2.82
C GLY A 75 13.69 11.51 2.58
N ILE A 76 12.83 10.67 3.15
CA ILE A 76 12.94 9.21 3.01
C ILE A 76 12.72 8.80 1.54
N GLU A 77 13.76 8.30 0.88
CA GLU A 77 13.68 7.74 -0.48
C GLU A 77 13.45 6.22 -0.47
N VAL A 78 14.04 5.51 0.50
CA VAL A 78 13.88 4.07 0.67
C VAL A 78 13.69 3.71 2.14
N LEU A 79 12.70 2.87 2.43
CA LEU A 79 12.51 2.24 3.75
C LEU A 79 12.43 0.73 3.54
N GLU A 80 13.40 0.00 4.09
CA GLU A 80 13.55 -1.44 3.92
C GLU A 80 13.09 -2.19 5.17
N THR A 81 12.37 -3.29 4.94
CA THR A 81 11.97 -4.27 5.96
C THR A 81 12.35 -5.67 5.49
N ASP A 82 12.15 -6.66 6.36
CA ASP A 82 12.35 -8.08 6.06
C ASP A 82 11.37 -8.63 5.00
N THR A 83 10.21 -7.98 4.83
CA THR A 83 9.12 -8.47 3.97
C THR A 83 8.80 -7.59 2.77
N PHE A 84 9.17 -6.31 2.81
CA PHE A 84 8.97 -5.36 1.71
C PHE A 84 9.97 -4.22 1.76
N LYS A 85 10.15 -3.56 0.61
CA LYS A 85 10.85 -2.29 0.48
C LYS A 85 9.89 -1.23 -0.04
N LEU A 86 9.85 -0.10 0.65
CA LEU A 86 9.11 1.09 0.26
C LEU A 86 10.08 2.02 -0.45
N HIS A 87 9.76 2.38 -1.69
CA HIS A 87 10.48 3.38 -2.47
C HIS A 87 9.61 4.63 -2.63
N CYS A 88 10.20 5.80 -2.47
CA CYS A 88 9.51 7.08 -2.55
C CYS A 88 10.26 8.04 -3.49
N PHE A 89 9.55 8.59 -4.46
CA PHE A 89 10.03 9.66 -5.33
C PHE A 89 9.18 10.92 -5.12
N GLN A 90 9.82 12.04 -4.77
CA GLN A 90 9.16 13.34 -4.62
C GLN A 90 9.45 14.25 -5.83
N THR A 91 8.41 14.85 -6.40
CA THR A 91 8.53 15.86 -7.46
C THR A 91 8.93 17.23 -6.89
N LEU A 92 9.40 18.14 -7.75
CA LEU A 92 9.68 19.54 -7.39
C LEU A 92 8.43 20.28 -6.87
N THR A 93 7.23 19.84 -7.28
CA THR A 93 5.95 20.39 -6.80
C THR A 93 5.47 19.77 -5.48
N GLY A 94 6.25 18.84 -4.90
CA GLY A 94 5.97 18.24 -3.59
C GLY A 94 5.12 16.97 -3.61
N ILE A 95 4.67 16.51 -4.78
CA ILE A 95 3.91 15.26 -4.96
C ILE A 95 4.84 14.07 -4.73
N LYS A 96 4.37 13.07 -3.98
CA LYS A 96 5.15 11.86 -3.66
C LYS A 96 4.52 10.63 -4.29
N PHE A 97 5.32 9.87 -5.02
CA PHE A 97 4.96 8.55 -5.51
C PHE A 97 5.63 7.50 -4.64
N VAL A 98 4.83 6.61 -4.07
CA VAL A 98 5.30 5.58 -3.14
C VAL A 98 4.96 4.21 -3.70
N VAL A 99 5.96 3.33 -3.79
CA VAL A 99 5.83 1.96 -4.28
C VAL A 99 6.30 1.00 -3.19
N LEU A 100 5.47 0.00 -2.88
CA LEU A 100 5.83 -1.13 -2.02
C LEU A 100 6.13 -2.33 -2.90
N ALA A 101 7.30 -2.95 -2.73
CA ALA A 101 7.73 -4.11 -3.51
C ALA A 101 8.43 -5.15 -2.63
N ASP A 102 8.64 -6.37 -3.15
CA ASP A 102 9.56 -7.34 -2.55
C ASP A 102 10.96 -6.70 -2.44
N PRO A 103 11.72 -6.92 -1.36
CA PRO A 103 13.05 -6.31 -1.19
C PRO A 103 14.05 -6.59 -2.33
N ARG A 104 13.83 -7.68 -3.08
CA ARG A 104 14.66 -8.12 -4.22
C ARG A 104 14.18 -7.62 -5.57
N GLN A 105 13.02 -6.96 -5.62
CA GLN A 105 12.47 -6.42 -6.86
C GLN A 105 13.38 -5.31 -7.38
N ALA A 106 13.83 -5.45 -8.62
CA ALA A 106 14.63 -4.43 -9.29
C ALA A 106 13.76 -3.52 -10.19
N GLY A 107 14.38 -2.45 -10.71
CA GLY A 107 13.73 -1.55 -11.67
C GLY A 107 12.70 -0.58 -11.07
N ILE A 108 12.63 -0.46 -9.74
CA ILE A 108 11.66 0.42 -9.08
C ILE A 108 11.89 1.90 -9.42
N ASP A 109 13.14 2.35 -9.58
CA ASP A 109 13.41 3.76 -9.95
C ASP A 109 12.87 4.10 -11.34
N SER A 110 12.97 3.16 -12.28
CA SER A 110 12.39 3.30 -13.62
C SER A 110 10.86 3.32 -13.57
N LEU A 111 10.26 2.50 -12.71
CA LEU A 111 8.81 2.52 -12.47
C LEU A 111 8.37 3.86 -11.88
N LEU A 112 9.05 4.38 -10.85
CA LEU A 112 8.72 5.67 -10.23
C LEU A 112 8.79 6.83 -11.23
N ARG A 113 9.83 6.85 -12.08
CA ARG A 113 9.94 7.81 -13.18
C ARG A 113 8.78 7.65 -14.17
N LYS A 114 8.41 6.42 -14.52
CA LYS A 114 7.27 6.17 -15.42
C LYS A 114 5.94 6.62 -14.83
N ILE A 115 5.73 6.40 -13.53
CA ILE A 115 4.54 6.88 -12.80
C ILE A 115 4.48 8.41 -12.84
N TYR A 116 5.62 9.10 -12.70
CA TYR A 116 5.66 10.55 -12.79
C TYR A 116 5.30 11.08 -14.20
N GLU A 117 5.76 10.41 -15.26
CA GLU A 117 5.34 10.74 -16.64
C GLU A 117 3.81 10.59 -16.80
N ILE A 118 3.26 9.45 -16.37
CA ILE A 118 1.82 9.16 -16.45
C ILE A 118 1.02 10.19 -15.64
N TYR A 119 1.47 10.53 -14.43
CA TYR A 119 0.84 11.58 -13.62
C TYR A 119 0.86 12.94 -14.33
N SER A 120 1.98 13.31 -14.94
CA SER A 120 2.11 14.58 -15.65
C SER A 120 1.16 14.66 -16.85
N ASP A 121 0.97 13.56 -17.57
CA ASP A 121 0.09 13.49 -18.73
C ASP A 121 -1.40 13.54 -18.37
N PHE A 122 -1.81 12.90 -17.28
CA PHE A 122 -3.25 12.72 -16.98
C PHE A 122 -3.77 13.60 -15.84
N ALA A 123 -2.92 14.04 -14.91
CA ALA A 123 -3.32 14.94 -13.83
C ALA A 123 -3.08 16.40 -14.18
N LEU A 124 -1.91 16.76 -14.73
CA LEU A 124 -1.55 18.16 -14.99
C LEU A 124 -2.12 18.72 -16.29
N LYS A 125 -2.36 17.87 -17.32
CA LYS A 125 -3.01 18.30 -18.57
C LYS A 125 -4.53 18.41 -18.45
N ASN A 126 -5.11 17.99 -17.34
CA ASN A 126 -6.54 18.13 -17.09
C ASN A 126 -6.82 19.46 -16.37
N PRO A 127 -7.36 20.48 -17.06
CA PRO A 127 -7.55 21.82 -16.48
C PRO A 127 -8.59 21.86 -15.35
N PHE A 128 -9.35 20.78 -15.14
CA PHE A 128 -10.35 20.66 -14.07
C PHE A 128 -9.86 19.81 -12.89
N TYR A 129 -8.62 19.33 -12.92
CA TYR A 129 -8.08 18.51 -11.83
C TYR A 129 -7.74 19.38 -10.61
N SER A 130 -8.32 19.02 -9.46
CA SER A 130 -8.00 19.61 -8.16
C SER A 130 -7.03 18.68 -7.43
N LEU A 131 -5.91 19.23 -6.93
CA LEU A 131 -4.83 18.45 -6.28
C LEU A 131 -5.29 17.65 -5.05
N GLU A 132 -6.34 18.09 -4.37
CA GLU A 132 -6.89 17.42 -3.18
C GLU A 132 -7.93 16.33 -3.50
N MET A 133 -8.29 16.17 -4.77
CA MET A 133 -9.25 15.17 -5.21
C MET A 133 -8.54 13.92 -5.72
N PRO A 134 -9.11 12.73 -5.53
CA PRO A 134 -8.54 11.51 -6.08
C PRO A 134 -8.48 11.56 -7.61
N ILE A 135 -7.40 11.04 -8.20
CA ILE A 135 -7.27 10.83 -9.63
C ILE A 135 -8.30 9.77 -10.05
N ARG A 136 -9.27 10.15 -10.88
CA ARG A 136 -10.32 9.25 -11.42
C ARG A 136 -10.24 9.08 -12.94
N CYS A 137 -9.10 9.41 -13.53
CA CYS A 137 -8.89 9.31 -14.97
C CYS A 137 -8.67 7.83 -15.36
N GLU A 138 -9.55 7.27 -16.18
CA GLU A 138 -9.43 5.87 -16.61
C GLU A 138 -8.13 5.59 -17.39
N LEU A 139 -7.67 6.56 -18.19
CA LEU A 139 -6.41 6.44 -18.92
C LEU A 139 -5.20 6.41 -17.97
N PHE A 140 -5.27 7.12 -16.84
CA PHE A 140 -4.25 7.02 -15.80
C PHE A 140 -4.20 5.59 -15.26
N ASP A 141 -5.33 5.01 -14.88
CA ASP A 141 -5.41 3.64 -14.35
C ASP A 141 -4.91 2.59 -15.36
N GLN A 142 -5.26 2.74 -16.63
CA GLN A 142 -4.81 1.84 -17.70
C GLN A 142 -3.28 1.90 -17.89
N ASN A 143 -2.72 3.11 -18.01
CA ASN A 143 -1.27 3.27 -18.20
C ASN A 143 -0.47 2.86 -16.95
N MET A 144 -1.02 3.08 -15.74
CA MET A 144 -0.43 2.59 -14.50
C MET A 144 -0.34 1.06 -14.47
N LYS A 145 -1.39 0.35 -14.91
CA LYS A 145 -1.36 -1.12 -15.02
C LYS A 145 -0.28 -1.60 -15.98
N LEU A 146 -0.18 -1.00 -17.16
CA LEU A 146 0.86 -1.34 -18.14
C LEU A 146 2.27 -1.08 -17.59
N ALA A 147 2.48 0.02 -16.86
CA ALA A 147 3.76 0.31 -16.23
C ALA A 147 4.13 -0.73 -15.16
N LEU A 148 3.15 -1.18 -14.37
CA LEU A 148 3.33 -2.25 -13.39
C LEU A 148 3.68 -3.59 -14.04
N GLU A 149 3.01 -3.97 -15.13
CA GLU A 149 3.31 -5.20 -15.88
C GLU A 149 4.74 -5.22 -16.45
N VAL A 150 5.25 -4.06 -16.87
CA VAL A 150 6.64 -3.93 -17.31
C VAL A 150 7.60 -4.06 -16.13
N ALA A 151 7.29 -3.44 -14.99
CA ALA A 151 8.11 -3.53 -13.80
C ALA A 151 8.17 -4.95 -13.22
N GLU A 152 7.07 -5.71 -13.26
CA GLU A 152 7.05 -7.12 -12.85
C GLU A 152 8.04 -7.98 -13.66
N LYS A 153 8.25 -7.64 -14.94
CA LYS A 153 9.20 -8.34 -15.83
C LYS A 153 10.66 -7.93 -15.61
N ALA A 154 10.93 -6.86 -14.86
CA ALA A 154 12.30 -6.40 -14.58
C ALA A 154 13.09 -7.36 -13.66
N GLY A 155 12.42 -8.38 -13.11
CA GLY A 155 13.03 -9.50 -12.39
C GLY A 155 13.35 -9.21 -10.93
N THR A 156 13.59 -10.30 -10.19
CA THR A 156 14.22 -10.26 -8.87
C THR A 156 15.69 -10.60 -9.05
N TYR A 157 16.61 -9.70 -8.68
CA TYR A 157 18.02 -10.08 -8.63
C TYR A 157 18.26 -10.82 -7.32
N GLY A 158 18.62 -12.10 -7.42
CA GLY A 158 19.02 -12.95 -6.30
C GLY A 158 20.30 -13.72 -6.64
N PRO A 159 21.08 -14.15 -5.63
CA PRO A 159 22.38 -14.79 -5.83
C PRO A 159 22.20 -16.16 -6.50
N GLY A 160 22.32 -16.14 -7.82
CA GLY A 160 22.17 -17.28 -8.73
C GLY A 160 22.45 -16.90 -10.19
N SER A 161 23.06 -15.73 -10.41
CA SER A 161 23.71 -15.31 -11.65
C SER A 161 25.17 -14.99 -11.34
#